data_AF-A0A1K0IZR2-F1
#
_entry.id   AF-A0A1K0IZR2-F1
#
_cell.length_a   1.000
_cell.length_b   1.000
_cell.length_c   1.000
_cell.angle_alpha   90.00
_cell.angle_beta   90.00
_cell.angle_gamma   90.00
#
_symmetry.space_group_name_H-M   'P 1'
#
loop_
_entity.id
_entity.type
_entity.pdbx_description
1 polymer ?
#
loop_
_entity_poly.entity_id
_entity_poly.type
_entity_poly.pdbx_seq_one_letter_code
_entity_poly.pdbx_strand_id
1 'polypeptide(L)' 'MSEIDLSTARYSLQSVSAGMDGVLTLLEQQSVQFEGCFSAFCLLGLVKAQLESVLADELPAT' A
#
# COMPACT_ATOMS: atom_id res chain seq x y z
N MET A 1 -22.94 -10.26 12.12
CA MET A 1 -21.50 -10.22 12.48
C MET A 1 -20.70 -9.81 11.24
N SER A 2 -21.05 -8.67 10.62
CA SER A 2 -20.65 -8.36 9.22
C SER A 2 -20.08 -6.95 9.00
N GLU A 3 -20.46 -5.93 9.78
CA GLU A 3 -19.92 -4.56 9.59
C GLU A 3 -18.62 -4.29 10.36
N ILE A 4 -18.46 -4.90 11.55
CA ILE A 4 -17.25 -4.76 12.38
C ILE A 4 -16.03 -5.41 11.70
N ASP A 5 -16.26 -6.47 10.93
CA ASP A 5 -15.20 -7.21 10.23
C ASP A 5 -14.67 -6.41 9.04
N LEU A 6 -15.56 -5.81 8.24
CA LEU A 6 -15.21 -4.95 7.10
C LEU A 6 -14.50 -3.66 7.53
N SER A 7 -14.96 -3.01 8.59
CA SER A 7 -14.32 -1.79 9.12
C SER A 7 -12.94 -2.07 9.73
N THR A 8 -12.76 -3.21 10.41
CA THR A 8 -11.45 -3.66 10.92
C THR A 8 -10.51 -4.04 9.78
N ALA A 9 -11.01 -4.74 8.76
CA ALA A 9 -10.25 -5.08 7.56
C ALA A 9 -9.80 -3.81 6.82
N ARG A 10 -10.70 -2.83 6.63
CA ARG A 10 -10.37 -1.53 6.03
C ARG A 10 -9.27 -0.81 6.79
N TYR A 11 -9.38 -0.71 8.11
CA TYR A 11 -8.36 -0.06 8.94
C TYR A 11 -7.00 -0.77 8.81
N SER A 12 -7.01 -2.10 8.82
CA SER A 12 -5.80 -2.91 8.65
C SER A 12 -5.16 -2.67 7.27
N LEU A 13 -5.94 -2.66 6.20
CA LEU A 13 -5.45 -2.40 4.83
C LEU A 13 -4.94 -0.96 4.66
N GLN A 14 -5.59 0.03 5.29
CA GLN A 14 -5.10 1.41 5.32
C GLN A 14 -3.77 1.52 6.06
N SER A 15 -3.63 0.82 7.20
CA SER A 15 -2.36 0.77 7.93
C SER A 15 -1.25 0.11 7.11
N VAL A 16 -1.57 -0.94 6.35
CA VAL A 16 -0.62 -1.58 5.42
C VAL A 16 -0.23 -0.62 4.31
N SER A 17 -1.19 0.08 3.69
CA SER A 17 -0.91 1.08 2.65
C SER A 17 0.02 2.19 3.15
N ALA A 18 -0.25 2.74 4.35
CA ALA A 18 0.61 3.74 4.97
C ALA A 18 2.02 3.20 5.30
N GLY A 19 2.12 1.93 5.70
CA GLY A 19 3.42 1.26 5.87
C GLY A 19 4.17 1.15 4.55
N MET A 20 3.48 0.84 3.46
CA MET A 20 4.06 0.78 2.11
C MET A 20 4.57 2.15 1.64
N ASP A 21 3.91 3.26 1.98
CA ASP A 21 4.42 4.62 1.70
C ASP A 21 5.77 4.88 2.39
N GLY A 22 5.93 4.42 3.63
CA GLY A 22 7.21 4.49 4.35
C GLY A 22 8.31 3.70 3.64
N VAL A 23 8.00 2.47 3.20
CA VAL A 23 8.96 1.63 2.47
C VAL A 23 9.29 2.21 1.09
N LEU A 24 8.31 2.75 0.37
CA LEU A 24 8.52 3.45 -0.89
C LEU A 24 9.45 4.65 -0.71
N THR A 25 9.25 5.46 0.32
CA THR A 25 10.14 6.59 0.62
C THR A 25 11.57 6.13 0.88
N LEU A 26 11.76 5.03 1.61
CA LEU A 26 13.08 4.46 1.86
C LEU A 26 13.73 3.92 0.58
N LEU A 27 12.97 3.21 -0.25
CA LEU A 27 13.45 2.67 -1.52
C LEU A 27 13.78 3.78 -2.52
N GLU A 28 13.02 4.87 -2.57
CA GLU A 28 13.32 6.04 -3.38
C GLU A 28 14.68 6.63 -3.01
N GLN A 29 14.93 6.84 -1.71
CA GLN A 29 16.22 7.34 -1.22
C GLN A 29 17.38 6.38 -1.54
N GLN A 30 17.16 5.07 -1.38
CA GLN A 30 18.18 4.05 -1.64
C GLN A 30 18.42 3.81 -3.14
N SER A 31 17.43 4.09 -4.00
CA SER A 31 17.54 3.92 -5.45
C SER A 31 18.62 4.81 -6.08
N VAL A 32 18.95 5.93 -5.43
CA VAL A 32 20.06 6.82 -5.83
C VAL A 32 21.41 6.10 -5.73
N GLN A 33 21.54 5.12 -4.84
CA GLN A 33 22.78 4.40 -4.59
C GLN A 33 22.79 2.99 -5.19
N PHE A 34 21.62 2.37 -5.38
CA PHE A 34 21.49 1.00 -5.87
C PHE A 34 20.31 0.88 -6.85
N GLU A 35 20.59 0.55 -8.13
CA GLU A 35 19.56 0.32 -9.15
C GLU A 35 18.54 -0.76 -8.77
N GLY A 36 18.95 -1.78 -8.00
CA GLY A 36 18.04 -2.82 -7.50
C GLY A 36 16.90 -2.27 -6.63
N CYS A 37 17.15 -1.17 -5.91
CA CYS A 37 16.13 -0.50 -5.09
C CYS A 37 15.10 0.24 -5.95
N PHE A 38 15.47 0.70 -7.15
CA PHE A 38 14.52 1.31 -8.09
C PHE A 38 13.49 0.28 -8.59
N SER A 39 13.95 -0.90 -9.00
CA SER A 39 13.05 -1.99 -9.41
C SER A 39 12.10 -2.40 -8.27
N ALA A 40 12.62 -2.50 -7.04
CA ALA A 40 11.81 -2.78 -5.86
C ALA A 40 10.78 -1.66 -5.58
N PHE A 41 11.18 -0.39 -5.72
CA PHE A 41 10.31 0.77 -5.58
C PHE A 41 9.14 0.70 -6.58
N CYS A 42 9.44 0.49 -7.86
CA CYS A 42 8.41 0.40 -8.91
C CYS A 42 7.43 -0.76 -8.65
N LEU A 43 7.95 -1.94 -8.30
CA LEU A 43 7.11 -3.11 -8.01
C LEU A 43 6.22 -2.88 -6.78
N LEU A 44 6.77 -2.31 -5.71
CA LEU A 44 6.01 -2.01 -4.51
C LEU A 44 4.94 -0.94 -4.77
N GLY A 45 5.25 0.06 -5.60
CA GLY A 45 4.29 1.09 -6.02
C GLY A 45 3.11 0.50 -6.79
N LEU A 46 3.36 -0.47 -7.67
CA LEU A 46 2.30 -1.21 -8.38
C LEU A 46 1.42 -2.02 -7.43
N VAL A 47 2.01 -2.68 -6.42
CA VAL A 47 1.24 -3.43 -5.41
C VAL A 47 0.41 -2.46 -4.56
N LYS A 48 0.96 -1.30 -4.20
CA LYS A 48 0.23 -0.28 -3.45
C LYS A 48 -0.96 0.26 -4.23
N ALA A 49 -0.77 0.61 -5.50
CA ALA A 49 -1.85 1.10 -6.35
C ALA A 49 -2.98 0.06 -6.51
N GLN A 50 -2.64 -1.23 -6.62
CA GLN A 50 -3.64 -2.31 -6.66
C GLN A 50 -4.37 -2.44 -5.31
N LEU A 51 -3.66 -2.36 -4.19
CA LEU A 51 -4.26 -2.37 -2.85
C LEU A 51 -5.25 -1.21 -2.67
N GLU A 52 -4.86 0.00 -3.07
CA GLU A 52 -5.70 1.19 -2.99
C GLU A 52 -6.92 1.10 -3.91
N SER A 53 -6.77 0.54 -5.11
CA SER A 53 -7.89 0.27 -6.03
C SER A 53 -8.89 -0.70 -5.41
N VAL A 54 -8.42 -1.82 -4.86
CA VAL A 54 -9.29 -2.81 -4.18
C VAL A 54 -9.97 -2.19 -2.98
N LEU A 55 -9.26 -1.36 -2.20
CA LEU A 55 -9.86 -0.65 -1.06
C LEU A 55 -10.95 0.34 -1.50
N ALA A 56 -10.80 0.97 -2.67
CA ALA A 56 -11.79 1.90 -3.20
C ALA A 56 -13.01 1.18 -3.81
N ASP A 57 -12.80 0.07 -4.52
CA ASP A 57 -13.84 -0.67 -5.24
C ASP A 57 -14.65 -1.61 -4.33
N GLU A 58 -13.98 -2.36 -3.44
CA GLU A 58 -14.61 -3.38 -2.59
C GLU A 58 -15.04 -2.84 -1.22
N LEU A 59 -14.53 -1.68 -0.83
CA LEU A 59 -14.75 -1.05 0.47
C LEU A 59 -15.15 0.45 0.33
N PRO A 60 -16.17 0.78 -0.49
CA PRO A 60 -16.58 2.16 -0.69
C PRO A 60 -16.98 2.77 0.66
N ALA A 61 -16.52 4.00 0.90
CA ALA A 61 -16.94 4.77 2.06
C ALA A 61 -18.43 5.11 1.90
N THR A 62 -19.30 4.30 2.49
CA THR A 62 -20.72 4.63 2.73
C THR A 62 -20.87 5.90 3.54
#